data_AF-X1DII4-F1
#
_entry.id   AF-X1DII4-F1
#
_cell.length_a   1.000
_cell.length_b   1.000
_cell.length_c   1.000
_cell.angle_alpha   90.00
_cell.angle_beta   90.00
_cell.angle_gamma   90.00
#
_symmetry.space_group_name_H-M   'P 1'
#
loop_
_entity.id
_entity.type
_entity.pdbx_description
1 polymer ?
#
loop_
_entity_poly.entity_id
_entity_poly.type
_entity_poly.pdbx_seq_one_letter_code
_entity_poly.pdbx_strand_id
1 'polypeptide(L)'
;EITRSENDRLNVDVQAGKSINVIKAFTGKGILVWGARTLAGNDNEWRYISVRRFFNFVEESTKKATSQFVFEPNDANTWVRVKAMIENFLTVQWRAGALAGAKAEHAFYVKIGLGETMTLLRLILAGA
;
A
#
# COMPACT_ATOMS: atom_id res chain seq x y z
N GLU A 1 -16.82 -31.65 1.63
CA GLU A 1 -16.27 -30.64 2.54
C GLU A 1 -14.78 -30.48 2.21
N ILE A 2 -14.22 -29.27 2.13
CA ILE A 2 -12.79 -29.10 1.81
C ILE A 2 -11.95 -29.46 3.03
N THR A 3 -11.09 -30.46 2.89
CA THR A 3 -10.16 -30.91 3.92
C THR A 3 -9.03 -29.89 4.10
N ARG A 4 -8.29 -30.00 5.22
CA ARG A 4 -7.15 -29.12 5.49
C ARG A 4 -6.07 -29.23 4.42
N SER A 5 -5.74 -30.45 3.99
CA SER A 5 -4.72 -30.70 2.97
C SER A 5 -5.12 -30.15 1.60
N GLU A 6 -6.40 -30.22 1.23
CA GLU A 6 -6.91 -29.59 0.00
C GLU A 6 -6.82 -28.07 0.09
N ASN A 7 -7.20 -27.48 1.23
CA ASN A 7 -7.08 -26.03 1.44
C ASN A 7 -5.61 -25.56 1.36
N ASP A 8 -4.67 -26.33 1.90
CA ASP A 8 -3.25 -25.98 1.87
C ASP A 8 -2.70 -25.96 0.43
N ARG A 9 -3.11 -26.94 -0.41
CA ARG A 9 -2.78 -26.99 -1.84
C ARG A 9 -3.38 -25.81 -2.62
N LEU A 10 -4.60 -25.39 -2.28
CA LEU A 10 -5.25 -24.24 -2.91
C LEU A 10 -4.64 -22.89 -2.49
N ASN A 11 -4.09 -22.81 -1.28
CA ASN A 11 -3.45 -21.60 -0.77
C ASN A 11 -2.03 -21.40 -1.33
N VAL A 12 -1.29 -22.47 -1.59
CA VAL A 12 0.09 -22.42 -2.09
C VAL A 12 0.23 -23.40 -3.26
N ASP A 13 0.01 -22.90 -4.48
CA ASP A 13 0.34 -23.64 -5.69
C ASP A 13 1.83 -23.47 -6.01
N VAL A 14 2.62 -24.54 -5.81
CA VAL A 14 4.06 -24.56 -6.09
C VAL A 14 4.40 -24.48 -7.57
N GLN A 15 3.46 -24.75 -8.48
CA GLN A 15 3.70 -24.71 -9.93
C GLN A 15 3.15 -23.42 -10.56
N ALA A 16 1.89 -23.07 -10.29
CA ALA A 16 1.26 -21.88 -10.86
C ALA A 16 1.58 -20.60 -10.07
N GLY A 17 2.01 -20.72 -8.81
CA GLY A 17 2.30 -19.59 -7.90
C GLY A 17 1.09 -18.76 -7.48
N LYS A 18 -0.11 -19.20 -7.86
CA LYS A 18 -1.38 -18.55 -7.55
C LYS A 18 -1.96 -19.09 -6.23
N SER A 19 -2.71 -18.25 -5.55
CA SER A 19 -3.44 -18.62 -4.34
C SER A 19 -4.94 -18.47 -4.57
N ILE A 20 -5.72 -19.44 -4.08
CA ILE A 20 -7.18 -19.44 -4.11
C ILE A 20 -7.70 -19.28 -2.68
N ASN A 21 -8.52 -18.26 -2.45
CA ASN A 21 -9.19 -18.04 -1.17
C ASN A 21 -10.50 -18.82 -1.16
N VAL A 22 -10.57 -19.86 -0.33
CA VAL A 22 -11.68 -20.81 -0.31
C VAL A 22 -12.89 -20.22 0.43
N ILE A 23 -14.10 -20.59 0.06
CA ILE A 23 -15.31 -20.35 0.87
C ILE A 23 -15.73 -21.69 1.48
N LYS A 24 -15.70 -21.81 2.81
CA LYS A 24 -15.92 -23.08 3.51
C LYS A 24 -16.92 -22.92 4.67
N ALA A 25 -17.74 -23.95 4.88
CA ALA A 25 -18.58 -24.10 6.06
C ALA A 25 -17.78 -24.57 7.29
N PHE A 26 -18.04 -23.94 8.43
CA PHE A 26 -17.47 -24.26 9.73
C PHE A 26 -18.61 -24.57 10.72
N THR A 27 -18.51 -25.71 11.39
CA THR A 27 -19.46 -26.10 12.45
C THR A 27 -19.53 -25.01 13.52
N GLY A 28 -20.73 -24.51 13.81
CA GLY A 28 -20.98 -23.45 14.79
C GLY A 28 -20.62 -22.02 14.33
N LYS A 29 -20.06 -21.82 13.13
CA LYS A 29 -19.69 -20.49 12.60
C LYS A 29 -20.30 -20.18 11.23
N GLY A 30 -20.93 -21.15 10.57
CA GLY A 30 -21.54 -20.97 9.26
C GLY A 30 -20.51 -20.96 8.12
N ILE A 31 -20.86 -20.34 6.99
CA ILE A 31 -20.00 -20.27 5.80
C ILE A 31 -19.11 -19.02 5.90
N LEU A 32 -17.79 -19.22 5.78
CA LEU A 32 -16.79 -18.16 5.89
C LEU A 32 -15.86 -18.16 4.67
N VAL A 33 -15.37 -16.97 4.31
CA VAL A 33 -14.21 -16.84 3.43
C VAL A 33 -12.96 -17.22 4.23
N TRP A 34 -12.21 -18.18 3.72
CA TRP A 34 -11.05 -18.78 4.35
C TRP A 34 -9.81 -18.61 3.45
N GLY A 35 -9.27 -17.40 3.49
CA GLY A 35 -8.08 -16.99 2.74
C GLY A 35 -8.05 -15.49 2.54
N ALA A 36 -6.85 -14.92 2.42
CA ALA A 36 -6.64 -13.49 2.20
C ALA A 36 -5.45 -13.21 1.26
N ARG A 37 -5.15 -14.13 0.35
CA ARG A 37 -4.01 -14.02 -0.57
C ARG A 37 -4.40 -13.46 -1.93
N THR A 38 -3.48 -12.76 -2.57
CA THR A 38 -3.63 -12.30 -3.96
C THR A 38 -3.23 -13.41 -4.94
N LEU A 39 -3.36 -13.14 -6.24
CA LEU A 39 -2.82 -14.04 -7.29
C LEU A 39 -1.29 -14.04 -7.33
N ALA A 40 -0.63 -13.05 -6.72
CA ALA A 40 0.81 -13.01 -6.53
C ALA A 40 1.18 -13.77 -5.24
N GLY A 41 0.75 -15.03 -5.13
CA GLY A 41 0.83 -15.81 -3.89
C GLY A 41 2.25 -16.10 -3.40
N ASN A 42 3.20 -16.19 -4.33
CA ASN A 42 4.63 -16.41 -4.06
C ASN A 42 5.44 -15.12 -3.91
N ASP A 43 4.83 -13.95 -4.15
CA ASP A 43 5.47 -12.66 -3.88
C ASP A 43 5.63 -12.47 -2.36
N ASN A 44 6.69 -11.79 -1.91
CA ASN A 44 6.89 -11.51 -0.48
C ASN A 44 6.19 -10.21 -0.04
N GLU A 45 6.02 -9.26 -0.94
CA GLU A 45 5.43 -7.95 -0.71
C GLU A 45 3.92 -7.97 -0.95
N TRP A 46 3.49 -8.58 -2.06
CA TRP A 46 2.11 -8.50 -2.56
C TRP A 46 1.27 -9.73 -2.27
N ARG A 47 1.75 -10.63 -1.41
CA ARG A 47 1.08 -11.89 -1.05
C ARG A 47 -0.34 -11.70 -0.54
N TYR A 48 -0.56 -10.67 0.27
CA TYR A 48 -1.80 -10.50 1.03
C TYR A 48 -2.68 -9.38 0.50
N ILE A 49 -3.99 -9.65 0.44
CA ILE A 49 -5.01 -8.71 -0.01
C ILE A 49 -5.02 -7.46 0.87
N SER A 50 -4.88 -7.60 2.19
CA SER A 50 -4.86 -6.46 3.13
C SER A 50 -3.74 -5.48 2.81
N VAL A 51 -2.53 -5.99 2.58
CA VAL A 51 -1.35 -5.19 2.21
C VAL A 51 -1.59 -4.47 0.88
N ARG A 52 -1.99 -5.20 -0.18
CA ARG A 52 -2.23 -4.57 -1.48
C ARG A 52 -3.35 -3.52 -1.44
N ARG A 53 -4.45 -3.79 -0.74
CA ARG A 53 -5.57 -2.84 -0.61
C ARG A 53 -5.16 -1.60 0.17
N PHE A 54 -4.32 -1.74 1.18
CA PHE A 54 -3.80 -0.59 1.92
C PHE A 54 -2.91 0.30 1.05
N PHE A 55 -1.99 -0.29 0.27
CA PHE A 55 -1.18 0.48 -0.68
C PHE A 55 -2.03 1.19 -1.73
N ASN A 56 -3.03 0.52 -2.32
CA ASN A 56 -3.98 1.16 -3.25
C ASN A 56 -4.70 2.36 -2.60
N PHE A 57 -5.11 2.21 -1.34
CA PHE A 57 -5.77 3.28 -0.60
C PHE A 57 -4.84 4.47 -0.38
N VAL A 58 -3.59 4.24 0.01
CA VAL A 58 -2.58 5.29 0.20
C VAL A 58 -2.27 6.00 -1.11
N GLU A 59 -2.05 5.25 -2.20
CA GLU A 59 -1.77 5.79 -3.54
C GLU A 59 -2.91 6.69 -4.04
N GLU A 60 -4.14 6.18 -4.00
CA GLU A 60 -5.31 6.92 -4.49
C GLU A 60 -5.63 8.14 -3.61
N SER A 61 -5.50 8.01 -2.29
CA SER A 61 -5.70 9.14 -1.37
C SER A 61 -4.66 10.24 -1.57
N THR A 62 -3.39 9.85 -1.74
CA THR A 62 -2.29 10.78 -1.99
C THR A 62 -2.49 11.51 -3.32
N LYS A 63 -2.82 10.77 -4.39
CA LYS A 63 -3.11 11.35 -5.72
C LYS A 63 -4.25 12.36 -5.69
N LYS A 64 -5.35 12.05 -4.99
CA LYS A 64 -6.47 12.99 -4.83
C LYS A 64 -6.05 14.23 -4.06
N ALA A 65 -5.33 14.06 -2.96
CA ALA A 65 -4.90 15.17 -2.12
C ALA A 65 -3.90 16.10 -2.84
N THR A 66 -3.00 15.55 -3.67
CA THR A 66 -2.00 16.33 -4.40
C THR A 66 -2.54 17.04 -5.64
N SER A 67 -3.74 16.68 -6.11
CA SER A 67 -4.34 17.27 -7.32
C SER A 67 -4.47 18.80 -7.27
N GLN A 68 -4.71 19.37 -6.09
CA GLN A 68 -4.82 20.81 -5.88
C GLN A 68 -3.49 21.57 -6.11
N PHE A 69 -2.35 20.89 -6.05
CA PHE A 69 -1.02 21.50 -6.21
C PHE A 69 -0.48 21.41 -7.64
N VAL A 70 -1.20 20.78 -8.58
CA VAL A 70 -0.72 20.51 -9.94
C VAL A 70 -0.36 21.78 -10.72
N PHE A 71 -1.06 22.89 -10.45
CA PHE A 71 -0.85 24.18 -11.11
C PHE A 71 -0.22 25.23 -10.19
N GLU A 72 0.19 24.84 -8.99
CA GLU A 72 0.96 25.71 -8.11
C GLU A 72 2.40 25.86 -8.64
N PRO A 73 3.10 26.96 -8.31
CA PRO A 73 4.51 27.10 -8.64
C PRO A 73 5.33 25.90 -8.17
N ASN A 74 6.14 25.33 -9.05
CA ASN A 74 7.02 24.20 -8.75
C ASN A 74 8.27 24.65 -7.97
N ASP A 75 8.05 25.06 -6.73
CA ASP A 75 9.07 25.60 -5.83
C ASP A 75 9.10 24.88 -4.48
N ALA A 76 10.10 25.24 -3.66
CA ALA A 76 10.30 24.65 -2.34
C ALA A 76 9.09 24.82 -1.41
N ASN A 77 8.32 25.90 -1.53
CA ASN A 77 7.15 26.13 -0.69
C ASN A 77 6.05 25.12 -1.01
N THR A 78 5.79 24.88 -2.30
CA THR A 78 4.84 23.84 -2.73
C THR A 78 5.27 22.45 -2.28
N TRP A 79 6.56 22.13 -2.39
CA TRP A 79 7.07 20.82 -1.94
C TRP A 79 6.91 20.59 -0.44
N VAL A 80 7.21 21.60 0.38
CA VAL A 80 7.04 21.52 1.84
C VAL A 80 5.57 21.32 2.21
N ARG A 81 4.65 22.05 1.54
CA ARG A 81 3.19 21.87 1.74
C ARG A 81 2.75 20.45 1.41
N VAL A 82 3.17 19.92 0.25
CA VAL A 82 2.84 18.55 -0.17
C VAL A 82 3.43 17.52 0.79
N LYS A 83 4.70 17.69 1.20
CA LYS A 83 5.38 16.81 2.15
C LYS A 83 4.61 16.71 3.46
N ALA A 84 4.35 17.86 4.09
CA ALA A 84 3.68 17.95 5.38
C ALA A 84 2.27 17.33 5.33
N MET A 85 1.53 17.56 4.23
CA MET A 85 0.22 16.95 4.03
C MET A 85 0.28 15.42 4.00
N ILE A 86 1.23 14.84 3.26
CA ILE A 86 1.39 13.38 3.15
C ILE A 86 1.89 12.79 4.47
N GLU A 87 2.85 13.42 5.14
CA GLU A 87 3.35 12.99 6.45
C GLU A 87 2.25 12.98 7.51
N ASN A 88 1.38 14.00 7.52
CA ASN A 88 0.24 14.06 8.43
C ASN A 88 -0.76 12.92 8.15
N PHE A 89 -1.08 12.67 6.88
CA PHE A 89 -1.94 11.56 6.48
C PHE A 89 -1.40 10.21 6.95
N LEU A 90 -0.13 9.91 6.67
CA LEU A 90 0.51 8.66 7.07
C LEU A 90 0.64 8.53 8.60
N THR A 91 0.85 9.64 9.30
CA THR A 91 0.82 9.68 10.78
C THR A 91 -0.54 9.25 11.32
N VAL A 92 -1.65 9.71 10.72
CA VAL A 92 -3.00 9.28 11.11
C VAL A 92 -3.19 7.78 10.86
N GLN A 93 -2.73 7.26 9.71
CA GLN A 93 -2.81 5.83 9.41
C GLN A 93 -1.98 4.99 10.40
N TRP A 94 -0.78 5.44 10.77
CA TRP A 94 0.06 4.79 11.76
C TRP A 94 -0.60 4.75 13.14
N ARG A 95 -1.15 5.88 13.62
CA ARG A 95 -1.89 5.93 14.90
C ARG A 95 -3.11 5.02 14.92
N ALA A 96 -3.74 4.80 13.77
CA ALA A 96 -4.84 3.86 13.61
C ALA A 96 -4.40 2.39 13.53
N GLY A 97 -3.09 2.10 13.61
CA GLY A 97 -2.53 0.74 13.57
C GLY A 97 -2.39 0.15 12.17
N ALA A 98 -2.52 0.95 11.11
CA ALA A 98 -2.42 0.47 9.74
C ALA A 98 -0.98 0.24 9.26
N LEU A 99 0.00 0.89 9.89
CA LEU A 99 1.43 0.78 9.57
C LEU A 99 2.19 0.14 10.74
N ALA A 100 3.10 -0.78 10.43
CA ALA A 100 3.94 -1.43 11.42
C ALA A 100 5.12 -0.54 11.82
N GLY A 101 5.41 -0.43 13.12
CA GLY A 101 6.56 0.31 13.63
C GLY A 101 6.27 0.92 15.01
N ALA A 102 7.23 0.83 15.93
CA ALA A 102 7.08 1.38 17.28
C ALA A 102 7.04 2.92 17.31
N LYS A 103 7.59 3.56 16.26
CA LYS A 103 7.60 5.01 16.04
C LYS A 103 7.19 5.29 14.59
N ALA A 104 6.61 6.45 14.32
CA ALA A 104 6.26 6.89 12.97
C ALA A 104 7.45 6.80 11.99
N GLU A 105 8.65 7.20 12.44
CA GLU A 105 9.90 7.15 11.66
C GLU A 105 10.33 5.71 11.27
N HIS A 106 9.90 4.70 12.02
CA HIS A 106 10.14 3.30 11.66
C HIS A 106 9.10 2.77 10.68
N ALA A 107 7.95 3.44 10.58
CA ALA A 107 6.78 2.98 9.85
C ALA A 107 6.71 3.57 8.43
N PHE A 108 7.13 4.82 8.25
CA PHE A 108 7.13 5.48 6.94
C PHE A 108 8.17 6.60 6.87
N TYR A 109 8.46 7.04 5.64
CA TYR A 109 9.21 8.26 5.36
C TYR A 109 8.62 8.96 4.12
N VAL A 110 8.79 10.28 4.03
CA VAL A 110 8.43 11.07 2.85
C VAL A 110 9.64 11.90 2.43
N LYS A 111 10.04 11.76 1.16
CA LYS A 111 11.20 12.46 0.59
C LYS A 111 10.77 13.31 -0.60
N ILE A 112 11.16 14.56 -0.60
CA ILE A 112 10.88 15.52 -1.68
C ILE A 112 11.85 16.69 -1.58
N GLY A 113 12.52 16.97 -2.69
CA GLY A 113 13.43 18.12 -2.77
C GLY A 113 14.47 17.98 -3.87
N LEU A 114 15.08 19.13 -4.21
CA LEU A 114 16.21 19.20 -5.12
C LEU A 114 17.44 18.53 -4.50
N GLY A 115 18.07 17.61 -5.21
CA GLY A 115 19.20 16.82 -4.72
C GLY A 115 18.80 15.64 -3.81
N GLU A 116 17.52 15.51 -3.45
CA GLU A 116 16.99 14.34 -2.72
C GLU A 116 16.25 13.39 -3.67
N THR A 117 15.19 13.88 -4.33
CA THR A 117 14.39 13.10 -5.29
C THR A 117 14.30 13.74 -6.67
N MET A 118 14.64 15.03 -6.79
CA MET A 118 14.59 15.80 -8.04
C MET A 118 15.97 16.31 -8.43
N THR A 119 16.22 16.40 -9.73
CA THR A 119 17.42 17.03 -10.30
C THR A 119 17.07 18.38 -10.91
N LEU A 120 18.06 19.26 -11.03
CA LEU A 120 17.88 20.60 -11.62
C LEU A 120 17.33 20.50 -13.05
N LEU A 121 17.80 19.53 -13.84
CA LEU A 121 17.32 19.29 -15.19
C LEU A 121 15.82 18.96 -15.23
N ARG A 122 15.34 18.11 -14.32
CA ARG A 122 13.91 17.74 -14.23
C ARG A 122 13.03 18.92 -13.79
N LEU A 123 13.56 19.79 -12.93
CA LEU A 123 12.86 20.99 -12.49
C LEU A 123 12.62 21.95 -13.66
N ILE A 124 13.66 22.23 -14.44
CA ILE A 124 13.61 23.18 -15.55
C ILE A 124 12.68 22.66 -16.66
N LEU A 125 12.72 21.36 -16.95
CA LEU A 125 11.87 20.74 -17.98
C LEU A 125 10.40 20.58 -17.57
N ALA A 126 10.10 20.52 -16.26
CA ALA A 126 8.73 20.38 -15.77
C ALA A 126 8.01 21.73 -15.54
N GLY A 127 8.73 22.85 -15.66
CA GLY A 127 8.20 24.22 -15.52
C GLY A 127 8.02 24.98 -16.83
N ALA A 128 8.15 24.31 -17.99
CA ALA A 128 7.93 24.87 -19.33
C ALA A 128 6.63 24.33 -19.95
#